data_AF-A0A932EKX4-F1
#
_entry.id   AF-A0A932EKX4-F1
#
_cell.length_a   1.000
_cell.length_b   1.000
_cell.length_c   1.000
_cell.angle_alpha   90.00
_cell.angle_beta   90.00
_cell.angle_gamma   90.00
#
_symmetry.space_group_name_H-M   'P 1'
#
loop_
_entity.id
_entity.type
_entity.pdbx_description
1 polymer ?
#
loop_
_entity_poly.entity_id
_entity_poly.type
_entity_poly.pdbx_seq_one_letter_code
_entity_poly.pdbx_strand_id
1 'polypeptide(L)'
;MSTHGARKGTADTALRTSTAGYLTRRLIDVAHDGIIVEADCGDTKGILLSKSDAESLGQNIALKFSGRMALEDVKGVVKKGEIIDAQKTAKLQEDESVKGVRVRSPLSCKTLRGICQKCYGWDLGSNSMVSLGSAVGIVAAQSIGEPGTQLTMRTFHTGGVAGGGDITQGLPRVEEIFEGRVPGGKAIVSETEGVVSEVSSEGLIKIKVPQGPKLKTKDIEYQIPLKRAIWVKAGDQVMKGTQLCEGNLDLEEYFKLAGREETQRYIVKEVQKIYSGQGASIHDKHIETICRAMFSRVRIKESGDSLFVEGEIIERATFLEENKLLQKLDKEKVQAQELLLGISKVALTTESFLSAASFQETSRVLIRASLEGKEDKLRGLKENVIIGKLIPAGKEFGSRI
;
A
#
# COMPACT_ATOMS: atom_id res chain seq x y z
N MET A 1 1.04 11.06 42.67
CA MET A 1 0.86 10.09 41.56
C MET A 1 0.30 10.71 40.28
N SER A 2 -0.56 11.74 40.32
CA SER A 2 -1.13 12.39 39.11
C SER A 2 -0.14 13.24 38.28
N THR A 3 0.85 13.88 38.92
CA THR A 3 1.84 14.73 38.25
C THR A 3 2.81 13.96 37.35
N HIS A 4 3.16 12.72 37.69
CA HIS A 4 4.03 11.87 36.87
C HIS A 4 3.34 11.44 35.57
N GLY A 5 2.06 11.06 35.64
CA GLY A 5 1.26 10.74 34.45
C GLY A 5 1.10 11.94 33.52
N ALA A 6 0.81 13.13 34.07
CA ALA A 6 0.68 14.36 33.30
C ALA A 6 2.00 14.78 32.63
N ARG A 7 3.13 14.74 33.36
CA ARG A 7 4.47 15.05 32.79
C ARG A 7 4.89 14.05 31.71
N LYS A 8 4.58 12.76 31.88
CA LYS A 8 4.86 11.76 30.87
C LYS A 8 4.02 11.99 29.61
N GLY A 9 2.73 12.29 29.76
CA GLY A 9 1.85 12.60 28.65
C GLY A 9 2.30 13.81 27.83
N THR A 10 2.68 14.91 28.50
CA THR A 10 3.16 16.10 27.79
C THR A 10 4.50 15.87 27.09
N ALA A 11 5.43 15.15 27.73
CA ALA A 11 6.71 14.79 27.12
C ALA A 11 6.55 13.85 25.91
N ASP A 12 5.72 12.81 26.03
CA ASP A 12 5.43 11.86 24.95
C ASP A 12 4.73 12.57 23.78
N THR A 13 3.81 13.48 24.06
CA THR A 13 3.13 14.29 23.03
C THR A 13 4.13 15.15 22.26
N ALA A 14 5.03 15.84 22.97
CA ALA A 14 6.05 16.68 22.34
C ALA A 14 7.02 15.87 21.45
N LEU A 15 7.48 14.71 21.94
CA LEU A 15 8.40 13.86 21.18
C LEU A 15 7.72 13.21 19.97
N ARG A 16 6.52 12.64 20.14
CA ARG A 16 5.85 11.85 19.09
C ARG A 16 5.29 12.69 17.95
N THR A 17 4.98 13.97 18.20
CA THR A 17 4.54 14.91 17.15
C THR A 17 5.61 15.04 16.06
N SER A 18 6.90 15.05 16.44
CA SER A 18 8.00 15.10 15.47
C SER A 18 8.04 13.86 14.56
N THR A 19 7.72 12.69 15.11
CA THR A 19 7.69 11.41 14.38
C THR A 19 6.58 11.39 13.34
N ALA A 20 5.38 11.88 13.69
CA ALA A 20 4.26 12.01 12.77
C ALA A 20 4.54 13.00 11.62
N GLY A 21 5.13 14.15 11.94
CA GLY A 21 5.56 15.12 10.92
C GLY A 21 6.60 14.53 9.98
N TYR A 22 7.54 13.74 10.53
CA TYR A 22 8.56 13.06 9.74
C TYR A 22 7.99 11.94 8.85
N LEU A 23 7.00 11.16 9.32
CA LEU A 23 6.24 10.25 8.46
C LEU A 23 5.54 11.00 7.32
N THR A 24 4.86 12.11 7.63
CA THR A 24 4.17 12.93 6.62
C THR A 24 5.12 13.39 5.51
N ARG A 25 6.31 13.86 5.89
CA ARG A 25 7.37 14.21 4.93
C ARG A 25 7.74 13.02 4.04
N ARG A 26 8.04 11.85 4.62
CA ARG A 26 8.37 10.64 3.84
C ARG A 26 7.25 10.20 2.90
N LEU A 27 5.99 10.32 3.33
CA LEU A 27 4.84 10.01 2.48
C LEU A 27 4.76 10.97 1.28
N ILE A 28 4.97 12.27 1.50
CA ILE A 28 5.02 13.26 0.42
C ILE A 28 6.17 12.94 -0.55
N ASP A 29 7.33 12.56 -0.02
CA ASP A 29 8.52 12.28 -0.82
C ASP A 29 8.35 11.11 -1.77
N VAL A 30 7.48 10.15 -1.44
CA VAL A 30 7.15 8.99 -2.28
C VAL A 30 5.93 9.24 -3.18
N ALA A 31 4.96 10.02 -2.70
CA ALA A 31 3.67 10.17 -3.37
C ALA A 31 3.62 11.37 -4.32
N HIS A 32 4.63 12.24 -4.35
CA HIS A 32 4.61 13.47 -5.16
C HIS A 32 4.40 13.25 -6.68
N ASP A 33 4.78 12.08 -7.21
CA ASP A 33 4.56 11.70 -8.61
C ASP A 33 3.13 11.17 -8.89
N GLY A 34 2.31 11.05 -7.85
CA GLY A 34 0.90 10.69 -7.93
C GLY A 34 0.06 11.83 -8.50
N ILE A 35 0.21 12.10 -9.79
CA ILE A 35 -0.56 13.12 -10.53
C ILE A 35 -1.57 12.42 -11.44
N ILE A 36 -2.72 13.05 -11.63
CA ILE A 36 -3.72 12.60 -12.59
C ILE A 36 -3.30 13.01 -14.01
N VAL A 37 -2.88 12.05 -14.84
CA VAL A 37 -2.27 12.37 -16.15
C VAL A 37 -3.15 12.05 -17.36
N GLU A 38 -4.12 11.15 -17.22
CA GLU A 38 -4.98 10.73 -18.31
C GLU A 38 -6.39 10.43 -17.83
N ALA A 39 -7.37 10.40 -18.73
CA ALA A 39 -8.77 10.17 -18.35
C ALA A 39 -9.03 8.70 -18.00
N ASP A 40 -8.56 7.77 -18.83
CA ASP A 40 -8.82 6.34 -18.69
C ASP A 40 -7.60 5.50 -19.10
N CYS A 41 -7.20 4.55 -18.25
CA CYS A 41 -6.10 3.63 -18.51
C CYS A 41 -6.57 2.29 -19.10
N GLY A 42 -7.89 2.10 -19.28
CA GLY A 42 -8.46 0.85 -19.78
C GLY A 42 -8.37 -0.31 -18.77
N ASP A 43 -8.39 -0.02 -17.47
CA ASP A 43 -8.40 -1.09 -16.46
C ASP A 43 -9.76 -1.81 -16.41
N THR A 44 -9.68 -3.13 -16.30
CA THR A 44 -10.81 -4.08 -16.23
C THR A 44 -10.69 -5.01 -15.02
N LYS A 45 -9.56 -5.02 -14.31
CA LYS A 45 -9.34 -5.91 -13.17
C LYS A 45 -9.96 -5.34 -11.90
N GLY A 46 -9.66 -4.07 -11.59
CA GLY A 46 -10.11 -3.39 -10.39
C GLY A 46 -9.72 -4.09 -9.09
N ILE A 47 -10.42 -3.73 -8.03
CA ILE A 47 -10.39 -4.40 -6.72
C ILE A 47 -11.82 -4.72 -6.28
N LEU A 48 -11.99 -5.81 -5.56
CA LEU A 48 -13.25 -6.16 -4.92
C LEU A 48 -13.33 -5.47 -3.55
N LEU A 49 -14.32 -4.58 -3.37
CA LEU A 49 -14.64 -4.01 -2.07
C LEU A 49 -15.83 -4.78 -1.48
N SER A 50 -15.60 -5.45 -0.35
CA SER A 50 -16.64 -6.19 0.36
C SER A 50 -17.26 -5.36 1.48
N LYS A 51 -18.55 -5.59 1.76
CA LYS A 51 -19.24 -5.00 2.92
C LYS A 51 -18.72 -5.57 4.24
N SER A 52 -18.44 -6.88 4.26
CA SER A 52 -17.89 -7.57 5.43
C SER A 52 -16.56 -6.96 5.88
N ASP A 53 -15.73 -6.48 4.95
CA ASP A 53 -14.50 -5.77 5.32
C ASP A 53 -14.82 -4.45 6.03
N ALA A 54 -15.81 -3.69 5.58
CA ALA A 54 -16.20 -2.44 6.23
C ALA A 54 -16.75 -2.68 7.65
N GLU A 55 -17.61 -3.67 7.81
CA GLU A 55 -18.19 -4.06 9.11
C GLU A 55 -17.10 -4.52 10.09
N SER A 56 -16.17 -5.37 9.63
CA SER A 56 -15.06 -5.86 10.46
C SER A 56 -14.12 -4.74 10.96
N LEU A 57 -14.08 -3.62 10.23
CA LEU A 57 -13.26 -2.46 10.55
C LEU A 57 -14.03 -1.36 11.32
N GLY A 58 -15.34 -1.51 11.50
CA GLY A 58 -16.20 -0.43 12.01
C GLY A 58 -16.22 0.80 11.08
N GLN A 59 -15.92 0.62 9.80
CA GLN A 59 -15.83 1.71 8.82
C GLN A 59 -17.22 2.00 8.23
N ASN A 60 -17.50 3.27 7.98
CA ASN A 60 -18.72 3.66 7.29
C ASN A 60 -18.71 3.15 5.84
N ILE A 61 -19.66 2.26 5.51
CA ILE A 61 -19.87 1.72 4.16
C ILE A 61 -20.01 2.86 3.13
N ALA A 62 -20.69 3.95 3.50
CA ALA A 62 -20.82 5.14 2.66
C ALA A 62 -19.46 5.70 2.21
N LEU A 63 -18.52 5.80 3.15
CA LEU A 63 -17.19 6.35 2.89
C LEU A 63 -16.32 5.41 2.05
N LYS A 64 -16.56 4.10 2.11
CA LYS A 64 -15.75 3.10 1.39
C LYS A 64 -16.02 3.06 -0.11
N PHE A 65 -17.29 3.16 -0.49
CA PHE A 65 -17.74 3.05 -1.89
C PHE A 65 -17.89 4.41 -2.59
N SER A 66 -18.14 5.49 -1.85
CA SER A 66 -18.42 6.80 -2.44
C SER A 66 -17.27 7.31 -3.32
N GLY A 67 -17.64 7.90 -4.46
CA GLY A 67 -16.70 8.50 -5.39
C GLY A 67 -15.80 7.51 -6.11
N ARG A 68 -16.09 6.20 -6.06
CA ARG A 68 -15.40 5.18 -6.87
C ARG A 68 -16.18 4.81 -8.11
N MET A 69 -15.49 4.32 -9.14
CA MET A 69 -16.11 3.88 -10.39
C MET A 69 -16.32 2.36 -10.38
N ALA A 70 -17.55 1.93 -10.64
CA ALA A 70 -17.90 0.52 -10.70
C ALA A 70 -17.41 -0.15 -12.00
N LEU A 71 -16.91 -1.38 -11.90
CA LEU A 71 -16.53 -2.22 -13.04
C LEU A 71 -17.56 -3.29 -13.39
N GLU A 72 -18.47 -3.57 -12.46
CA GLU A 72 -19.54 -4.55 -12.59
C GLU A 72 -20.89 -3.86 -12.45
N ASP A 73 -21.89 -4.40 -13.16
CA ASP A 73 -23.28 -3.99 -12.99
C ASP A 73 -23.85 -4.61 -11.72
N VAL A 74 -24.36 -3.77 -10.82
CA VAL A 74 -25.11 -4.20 -9.64
C VAL A 74 -26.58 -3.95 -9.93
N LYS A 75 -27.35 -5.04 -10.11
CA LYS A 75 -28.76 -4.98 -10.52
C LYS A 75 -29.54 -3.97 -9.66
N GLY A 76 -30.12 -2.96 -10.31
CA GLY A 76 -30.98 -1.95 -9.67
C GLY A 76 -30.24 -0.84 -8.92
N VAL A 77 -28.90 -0.86 -8.84
CA VAL A 77 -28.14 0.10 -8.00
C VAL A 77 -27.14 0.92 -8.80
N VAL A 78 -26.19 0.29 -9.49
CA VAL A 78 -25.09 0.98 -10.21
C VAL A 78 -24.83 0.27 -11.54
N LYS A 79 -24.66 1.05 -12.63
CA LYS A 79 -24.20 0.52 -13.92
C LYS A 79 -22.69 0.48 -14.02
N LYS A 80 -22.17 -0.40 -14.86
CA LYS A 80 -20.76 -0.53 -15.20
C LYS A 80 -20.24 0.79 -15.79
N GLY A 81 -19.11 1.26 -15.24
CA GLY A 81 -18.46 2.51 -15.64
C GLY A 81 -19.08 3.76 -14.99
N GLU A 82 -20.08 3.61 -14.14
CA GLU A 82 -20.71 4.70 -13.43
C GLU A 82 -19.99 4.97 -12.10
N ILE A 83 -20.02 6.23 -11.65
CA ILE A 83 -19.52 6.58 -10.32
C ILE A 83 -20.59 6.27 -9.28
N ILE A 84 -20.14 5.70 -8.16
CA ILE A 84 -20.96 5.43 -7.00
C ILE A 84 -21.08 6.71 -6.19
N ASP A 85 -22.24 7.34 -6.25
CA ASP A 85 -22.60 8.52 -5.46
C ASP A 85 -23.15 8.13 -4.07
N ALA A 86 -23.43 9.13 -3.23
CA ALA A 86 -23.96 8.90 -1.89
C ALA A 86 -25.32 8.17 -1.89
N GLN A 87 -26.19 8.46 -2.87
CA GLN A 87 -27.52 7.85 -2.97
C GLN A 87 -27.43 6.36 -3.35
N LYS A 88 -26.59 6.03 -4.32
CA LYS A 88 -26.29 4.64 -4.71
C LYS A 88 -25.59 3.90 -3.60
N THR A 89 -24.73 4.57 -2.83
CA THR A 89 -24.09 3.91 -1.69
C THR A 89 -25.10 3.56 -0.60
N ALA A 90 -26.09 4.41 -0.33
CA ALA A 90 -27.18 4.09 0.60
C ALA A 90 -27.99 2.86 0.11
N LYS A 91 -28.34 2.82 -1.18
CA LYS A 91 -29.00 1.65 -1.79
C LYS A 91 -28.14 0.38 -1.71
N LEU A 92 -26.82 0.51 -1.95
CA LEU A 92 -25.89 -0.60 -1.78
C LEU A 92 -25.90 -1.06 -0.33
N GLN A 93 -25.95 -0.17 0.65
CA GLN A 93 -25.96 -0.53 2.06
C GLN A 93 -27.22 -1.30 2.46
N GLU A 94 -28.39 -0.87 1.99
CA GLU A 94 -29.69 -1.51 2.29
C GLU A 94 -29.84 -2.89 1.64
N ASP A 95 -29.26 -3.12 0.47
CA ASP A 95 -29.40 -4.38 -0.26
C ASP A 95 -28.45 -5.47 0.27
N GLU A 96 -28.93 -6.30 1.20
CA GLU A 96 -28.18 -7.42 1.77
C GLU A 96 -27.71 -8.47 0.73
N SER A 97 -28.32 -8.52 -0.46
CA SER A 97 -27.90 -9.47 -1.50
C SER A 97 -26.53 -9.13 -2.09
N VAL A 98 -26.11 -7.87 -1.99
CA VAL A 98 -24.82 -7.39 -2.51
C VAL A 98 -23.74 -7.54 -1.44
N LYS A 99 -22.90 -8.58 -1.58
CA LYS A 99 -21.76 -8.80 -0.67
C LYS A 99 -20.57 -7.86 -0.90
N GLY A 100 -20.44 -7.35 -2.12
CA GLY A 100 -19.35 -6.46 -2.52
C GLY A 100 -19.49 -6.01 -3.96
N VAL A 101 -18.67 -5.03 -4.35
CA VAL A 101 -18.67 -4.46 -5.70
C VAL A 101 -17.24 -4.36 -6.19
N ARG A 102 -17.00 -4.79 -7.42
CA ARG A 102 -15.72 -4.57 -8.09
C ARG A 102 -15.64 -3.13 -8.60
N VAL A 103 -14.63 -2.41 -8.15
CA VAL A 103 -14.41 -1.00 -8.47
C VAL A 103 -13.02 -0.77 -9.04
N ARG A 104 -12.84 0.33 -9.77
CA ARG A 104 -11.51 0.80 -10.13
C ARG A 104 -10.79 1.37 -8.92
N SER A 105 -9.46 1.24 -8.91
CA SER A 105 -8.59 1.70 -7.84
C SER A 105 -7.26 2.22 -8.39
N PRO A 106 -6.58 3.14 -7.69
CA PRO A 106 -5.17 3.46 -7.93
C PRO A 106 -4.26 2.22 -7.94
N LEU A 107 -4.56 1.16 -7.19
CA LEU A 107 -3.72 -0.06 -7.13
C LEU A 107 -3.67 -0.81 -8.47
N SER A 108 -4.81 -0.91 -9.15
CA SER A 108 -4.97 -1.63 -10.42
C SER A 108 -4.72 -0.75 -11.66
N CYS A 109 -4.49 0.55 -11.46
CA CYS A 109 -4.32 1.52 -12.54
C CYS A 109 -3.11 1.18 -13.44
N LYS A 110 -3.33 1.16 -14.76
CA LYS A 110 -2.33 0.76 -15.77
C LYS A 110 -1.50 1.94 -16.31
N THR A 111 -1.81 3.16 -15.91
CA THR A 111 -1.04 4.36 -16.24
C THR A 111 0.41 4.19 -15.81
N LEU A 112 1.36 4.49 -16.69
CA LEU A 112 2.79 4.28 -16.46
C LEU A 112 3.32 5.20 -15.36
N ARG A 113 3.13 6.52 -15.52
CA ARG A 113 3.56 7.56 -14.59
C ARG A 113 2.35 8.35 -14.15
N GLY A 114 2.02 8.31 -12.87
CA GLY A 114 0.78 8.87 -12.33
C GLY A 114 -0.39 7.88 -12.32
N ILE A 115 -1.60 8.43 -12.27
CA ILE A 115 -2.87 7.72 -12.12
C ILE A 115 -3.88 8.30 -13.12
N CYS A 116 -4.83 7.51 -13.61
CA CYS A 116 -5.91 8.03 -14.46
C CYS A 116 -7.12 8.51 -13.64
N GLN A 117 -7.89 9.44 -14.21
CA GLN A 117 -9.10 9.99 -13.59
C GLN A 117 -10.05 8.88 -13.14
N LYS A 118 -10.41 7.95 -14.03
CA LYS A 118 -11.38 6.89 -13.74
C LYS A 118 -10.94 5.88 -12.67
N CYS A 119 -9.64 5.68 -12.47
CA CYS A 119 -9.13 4.81 -11.40
C CYS A 119 -9.14 5.48 -10.03
N TYR A 120 -8.96 6.80 -9.98
CA TYR A 120 -9.04 7.57 -8.73
C TYR A 120 -10.48 7.94 -8.35
N GLY A 121 -11.30 8.25 -9.36
CA GLY A 121 -12.70 8.64 -9.22
C GLY A 121 -12.85 10.09 -8.79
N TRP A 122 -13.66 10.33 -7.77
CA TRP A 122 -13.90 11.68 -7.25
C TRP A 122 -12.74 12.23 -6.44
N ASP A 123 -12.53 13.52 -6.59
CA ASP A 123 -11.92 14.33 -5.57
C ASP A 123 -12.93 14.54 -4.43
N LEU A 124 -12.55 14.12 -3.22
CA LEU A 124 -13.41 14.15 -2.03
C LEU A 124 -13.62 15.57 -1.49
N GLY A 125 -12.74 16.52 -1.85
CA GLY A 125 -12.91 17.92 -1.47
C GLY A 125 -14.01 18.62 -2.27
N SER A 126 -14.09 18.35 -3.57
CA SER A 126 -15.08 18.94 -4.48
C SER A 126 -16.31 18.07 -4.74
N ASN A 127 -16.30 16.81 -4.30
CA ASN A 127 -17.32 15.79 -4.62
C ASN A 127 -17.61 15.69 -6.12
N SER A 128 -16.57 15.88 -6.93
CA SER A 128 -16.65 15.87 -8.39
C SER A 128 -15.53 15.01 -8.97
N MET A 129 -15.62 14.69 -10.26
CA MET A 129 -14.57 13.93 -10.94
C MET A 129 -13.22 14.65 -10.83
N VAL A 130 -12.17 13.93 -10.42
CA VAL A 130 -10.85 14.55 -10.26
C VAL A 130 -10.36 15.13 -11.59
N SER A 131 -9.86 16.36 -11.56
CA SER A 131 -9.31 17.04 -12.75
C SER A 131 -7.97 16.44 -13.21
N LEU A 132 -7.68 16.56 -14.51
CA LEU A 132 -6.34 16.32 -15.04
C LEU A 132 -5.35 17.31 -14.40
N GLY A 133 -4.15 16.85 -14.09
CA GLY A 133 -3.11 17.61 -13.40
C GLY A 133 -3.24 17.66 -11.89
N SER A 134 -4.29 17.08 -11.28
CA SER A 134 -4.44 17.07 -9.83
C SER A 134 -3.35 16.24 -9.15
N ALA A 135 -2.66 16.82 -8.17
CA ALA A 135 -1.60 16.18 -7.39
C ALA A 135 -2.17 15.30 -6.25
N VAL A 136 -2.89 14.25 -6.63
CA VAL A 136 -3.61 13.35 -5.70
C VAL A 136 -2.71 12.63 -4.70
N GLY A 137 -1.43 12.41 -5.04
CA GLY A 137 -0.47 11.82 -4.15
C GLY A 137 -0.06 12.73 -2.98
N ILE A 138 0.04 14.05 -3.21
CA ILE A 138 0.25 15.02 -2.13
C ILE A 138 -0.96 15.04 -1.19
N VAL A 139 -2.16 15.07 -1.76
CA VAL A 139 -3.41 14.99 -0.99
C VAL A 139 -3.45 13.70 -0.16
N ALA A 140 -3.14 12.56 -0.77
CA ALA A 140 -3.10 11.27 -0.08
C ALA A 140 -2.09 11.24 1.08
N ALA A 141 -0.89 11.77 0.87
CA ALA A 141 0.12 11.85 1.93
C ALA A 141 -0.33 12.73 3.10
N GLN A 142 -0.95 13.88 2.82
CA GLN A 142 -1.49 14.79 3.83
C GLN A 142 -2.68 14.16 4.59
N SER A 143 -3.61 13.52 3.87
CA SER A 143 -4.77 12.84 4.45
C SER A 143 -4.40 11.67 5.38
N ILE A 144 -3.19 11.14 5.27
CA ILE A 144 -2.65 10.11 6.17
C ILE A 144 -1.82 10.76 7.30
N GLY A 145 -0.98 11.74 6.95
CA GLY A 145 -0.04 12.39 7.86
C GLY A 145 -0.70 13.28 8.92
N GLU A 146 -1.68 14.10 8.53
CA GLU A 146 -2.37 14.99 9.46
C GLU A 146 -3.12 14.21 10.56
N PRO A 147 -3.98 13.22 10.24
CA PRO A 147 -4.57 12.38 11.28
C PRO A 147 -3.51 11.60 12.05
N GLY A 148 -2.40 11.19 11.41
CA GLY A 148 -1.27 10.55 12.06
C GLY A 148 -0.68 11.37 13.21
N THR A 149 -0.61 12.68 13.04
CA THR A 149 -0.19 13.61 14.12
C THR A 149 -1.21 13.63 15.25
N GLN A 150 -2.51 13.61 14.93
CA GLN A 150 -3.55 13.51 15.95
C GLN A 150 -3.51 12.18 16.72
N LEU A 151 -3.17 11.06 16.06
CA LEU A 151 -2.98 9.77 16.74
C LEU A 151 -1.94 9.86 17.84
N THR A 152 -0.82 10.56 17.59
CA THR A 152 0.25 10.72 18.59
C THR A 152 -0.14 11.58 19.78
N MET A 153 -1.09 12.51 19.60
CA MET A 153 -1.62 13.36 20.68
C MET A 153 -2.72 12.67 21.48
N ARG A 154 -3.44 11.71 20.88
CA ARG A 154 -4.60 11.01 21.48
C ARG A 154 -4.26 9.64 22.08
N THR A 155 -3.01 9.17 22.01
CA THR A 155 -2.64 7.89 22.67
C THR A 155 -2.75 8.03 24.19
N PHE A 156 -3.93 7.71 24.73
CA PHE A 156 -4.13 7.55 26.15
C PHE A 156 -3.19 6.46 26.65
N HIS A 157 -2.33 6.83 27.57
CA HIS A 157 -1.61 5.84 28.34
C HIS A 157 -2.65 5.17 29.22
N THR A 158 -3.06 3.95 28.88
CA THR A 158 -3.52 2.97 29.86
C THR A 158 -2.33 2.66 30.78
N GLY A 159 -1.91 3.66 31.56
CA GLY A 159 -0.83 3.57 32.52
C GLY A 159 -1.25 2.60 33.62
N GLY A 160 -0.94 1.32 33.43
CA GLY A 160 -1.06 0.29 34.46
C GLY A 160 -1.81 -0.98 34.10
N VAL A 161 -2.39 -1.14 32.90
CA VAL A 161 -3.11 -2.38 32.56
C VAL A 161 -2.20 -3.30 31.73
N ALA A 162 -1.51 -4.20 32.41
CA ALA A 162 -0.67 -5.25 31.82
C ALA A 162 -1.49 -6.38 31.14
N GLY A 163 -2.66 -6.08 30.60
CA GLY A 163 -3.57 -7.08 30.03
C GLY A 163 -4.28 -6.54 28.80
N GLY A 164 -3.79 -6.93 27.62
CA GLY A 164 -4.51 -6.75 26.35
C GLY A 164 -3.62 -6.54 25.13
N GLY A 165 -3.00 -7.62 24.63
CA GLY A 165 -2.47 -7.71 23.26
C GLY A 165 -1.17 -6.93 22.95
N ASP A 166 -0.46 -7.40 21.94
CA ASP A 166 0.81 -6.83 21.45
C ASP A 166 0.69 -5.31 21.16
N ILE A 167 1.53 -4.50 21.80
CA ILE A 167 1.34 -3.07 22.10
C ILE A 167 1.72 -2.16 20.91
N THR A 168 1.76 -2.67 19.68
CA THR A 168 1.96 -1.86 18.46
C THR A 168 0.66 -1.18 18.00
N GLN A 169 -0.04 -0.50 18.92
CA GLN A 169 -1.25 0.25 18.62
C GLN A 169 -0.90 1.68 18.20
N GLY A 170 -1.34 2.10 17.01
CA GLY A 170 -1.23 3.48 16.53
C GLY A 170 -0.10 3.75 15.53
N LEU A 171 0.46 4.96 15.59
CA LEU A 171 1.39 5.44 14.56
C LEU A 171 2.63 4.54 14.33
N PRO A 172 3.29 3.96 15.36
CA PRO A 172 4.46 3.11 15.13
C PRO A 172 4.19 1.93 14.20
N ARG A 173 2.97 1.37 14.26
CA ARG A 173 2.55 0.28 13.38
C ARG A 173 2.29 0.76 11.96
N VAL A 174 1.72 1.95 11.79
CA VAL A 174 1.57 2.58 10.47
C VAL A 174 2.93 2.82 9.83
N GLU A 175 3.91 3.30 10.60
CA GLU A 175 5.29 3.47 10.13
C GLU A 175 5.95 2.13 9.78
N GLU A 176 5.77 1.11 10.62
CA GLU A 176 6.29 -0.24 10.38
C GLU A 176 5.78 -0.83 9.06
N ILE A 177 4.48 -0.67 8.78
CA ILE A 177 3.84 -1.12 7.53
C ILE A 177 4.39 -0.35 6.33
N PHE A 178 4.40 0.99 6.38
CA PHE A 178 4.86 1.79 5.22
C PHE A 178 6.37 1.69 4.99
N GLU A 179 7.16 1.39 6.02
CA GLU A 179 8.60 1.09 5.85
C GLU A 179 8.89 -0.36 5.48
N GLY A 180 7.87 -1.24 5.44
CA GLY A 180 8.06 -2.65 5.16
C GLY A 180 8.97 -3.36 6.17
N ARG A 181 8.91 -2.96 7.44
CA ARG A 181 9.72 -3.56 8.50
C ARG A 181 9.11 -4.88 8.96
N VAL A 182 9.96 -5.80 9.40
CA VAL A 182 9.50 -7.05 10.03
C VAL A 182 8.75 -6.70 11.31
N PRO A 183 7.49 -7.16 11.47
CA PRO A 183 6.68 -6.69 12.56
C PRO A 183 7.04 -7.31 13.91
N GLY A 184 6.83 -6.51 14.96
CA GLY A 184 6.71 -7.04 16.32
C GLY A 184 5.60 -8.10 16.36
N GLY A 185 5.88 -9.26 16.95
CA GLY A 185 4.88 -10.32 17.04
C GLY A 185 4.57 -11.01 15.70
N LYS A 186 5.54 -11.11 14.78
CA LYS A 186 5.38 -11.74 13.45
C LYS A 186 4.59 -13.05 13.51
N ALA A 187 3.44 -13.09 12.85
CA ALA A 187 2.64 -14.30 12.69
C ALA A 187 3.30 -15.27 11.73
N ILE A 188 3.10 -16.57 11.97
CA ILE A 188 3.55 -17.64 11.10
C ILE A 188 2.49 -17.86 10.02
N VAL A 189 2.92 -17.88 8.77
CA VAL A 189 2.07 -18.13 7.60
C VAL A 189 2.43 -19.48 6.97
N SER A 190 1.44 -20.10 6.32
CA SER A 190 1.70 -21.34 5.59
C SER A 190 2.45 -21.06 4.28
N GLU A 191 3.58 -21.74 4.07
CA GLU A 191 4.33 -21.72 2.81
C GLU A 191 3.70 -22.60 1.73
N THR A 192 2.77 -23.47 2.12
CA THR A 192 2.16 -24.49 1.26
C THR A 192 0.65 -24.51 1.35
N GLU A 193 0.03 -25.06 0.32
CA GLU A 193 -1.40 -25.38 0.32
C GLU A 193 -1.60 -26.80 0.84
N GLY A 194 -2.66 -27.01 1.61
CA GLY A 194 -2.94 -28.32 2.18
C GLY A 194 -4.07 -28.34 3.20
N VAL A 195 -4.17 -29.45 3.90
CA VAL A 195 -5.15 -29.63 4.98
C VAL A 195 -4.40 -29.74 6.30
N VAL A 196 -4.83 -28.98 7.30
CA VAL A 196 -4.26 -29.07 8.65
C VAL A 196 -4.59 -30.45 9.21
N SER A 197 -3.57 -31.27 9.46
CA SER A 197 -3.76 -32.65 9.93
C SER A 197 -3.79 -32.75 11.44
N GLU A 198 -2.97 -31.94 12.11
CA GLU A 198 -2.81 -31.99 13.56
C GLU A 198 -2.48 -30.59 14.07
N VAL A 199 -3.10 -30.22 15.19
CA VAL A 199 -2.77 -29.03 15.98
C VAL A 199 -2.50 -29.55 17.39
N SER A 200 -1.22 -29.58 17.78
CA SER A 200 -0.80 -30.02 19.11
C SER A 200 -0.96 -28.91 20.14
N SER A 201 -1.24 -29.28 21.39
CA SER A 201 -1.21 -28.37 22.55
C SER A 201 0.18 -27.76 22.80
N GLU A 202 1.24 -28.35 22.23
CA GLU A 202 2.61 -27.84 22.28
C GLU A 202 2.90 -26.74 21.24
N GLY A 203 1.90 -26.33 20.45
CA GLY A 203 2.04 -25.29 19.43
C GLY A 203 2.55 -25.80 18.08
N LEU A 204 2.65 -27.11 17.89
CA LEU A 204 3.03 -27.71 16.60
C LEU A 204 1.80 -27.83 15.70
N ILE A 205 1.89 -27.30 14.48
CA ILE A 205 0.89 -27.48 13.42
C ILE A 205 1.49 -28.30 12.31
N LYS A 206 0.82 -29.40 11.95
CA LYS A 206 1.16 -30.21 10.77
C LYS A 206 0.17 -29.94 9.65
N ILE A 207 0.71 -29.64 8.47
CA ILE A 207 -0.08 -29.43 7.26
C ILE A 207 0.28 -30.52 6.26
N LYS A 208 -0.74 -31.28 5.84
CA LYS A 208 -0.64 -32.30 4.81
C LYS A 208 -0.79 -31.66 3.44
N VAL A 209 0.28 -31.69 2.65
CA VAL A 209 0.27 -31.17 1.29
C VAL A 209 -0.28 -32.24 0.33
N PRO A 210 -1.36 -31.98 -0.42
CA PRO A 210 -1.84 -32.89 -1.45
C PRO A 210 -0.84 -32.90 -2.60
N GLN A 211 -0.02 -33.94 -2.69
CA GLN A 211 0.79 -34.19 -3.87
C GLN A 211 0.04 -35.12 -4.82
N GLY A 212 0.23 -34.92 -6.14
CA GLY A 212 -0.39 -35.75 -7.17
C GLY A 212 -0.04 -37.24 -7.03
N PRO A 213 -0.71 -38.14 -7.78
CA PRO A 213 -0.83 -39.57 -7.50
C PRO A 213 0.47 -40.41 -7.45
N LYS A 214 1.66 -39.81 -7.55
CA LYS A 214 2.95 -40.51 -7.55
C LYS A 214 4.01 -39.99 -6.56
N LEU A 215 3.73 -38.96 -5.74
CA LEU A 215 4.67 -38.54 -4.69
C LEU A 215 4.07 -38.70 -3.29
N LYS A 216 4.91 -39.17 -2.36
CA LYS A 216 4.56 -39.31 -0.93
C LYS A 216 4.05 -37.97 -0.39
N THR A 217 2.91 -38.01 0.31
CA THR A 217 2.40 -36.88 1.09
C THR A 217 3.51 -36.39 2.02
N LYS A 218 3.96 -35.14 1.84
CA LYS A 218 4.95 -34.53 2.70
C LYS A 218 4.21 -33.69 3.74
N ASP A 219 4.42 -34.03 5.00
CA ASP A 219 3.92 -33.24 6.11
C ASP A 219 4.91 -32.09 6.35
N ILE A 220 4.39 -30.87 6.41
CA ILE A 220 5.17 -29.68 6.76
C ILE A 220 4.74 -29.24 8.15
N GLU A 221 5.75 -29.05 9.01
CA GLU A 221 5.59 -28.72 10.41
C GLU A 221 5.89 -27.25 10.64
N TYR A 222 5.00 -26.56 11.36
CA TYR A 222 5.17 -25.19 11.80
C TYR A 222 5.15 -25.14 13.33
N GLN A 223 6.18 -24.55 13.93
CA GLN A 223 6.29 -24.39 15.37
C GLN A 223 5.80 -23.00 15.80
N ILE A 224 4.67 -22.93 16.49
CA ILE A 224 4.11 -21.68 17.02
C ILE A 224 4.54 -21.51 18.48
N PRO A 225 5.00 -20.32 18.90
CA PRO A 225 5.23 -20.02 20.30
C PRO A 225 3.96 -20.17 21.13
N LEU A 226 4.01 -20.91 22.24
CA LEU A 226 2.87 -21.21 23.13
C LEU A 226 2.10 -19.98 23.66
N LYS A 227 2.71 -18.80 23.64
CA LYS A 227 2.09 -17.54 24.09
C LYS A 227 1.10 -16.94 23.09
N ARG A 228 0.93 -17.55 21.91
CA ARG A 228 0.08 -17.00 20.83
C ARG A 228 -1.11 -17.89 20.56
N ALA A 229 -2.27 -17.28 20.32
CA ALA A 229 -3.44 -18.02 19.92
C ALA A 229 -3.26 -18.61 18.51
N ILE A 230 -3.64 -19.88 18.34
CA ILE A 230 -3.69 -20.54 17.04
C ILE A 230 -5.04 -20.22 16.38
N TRP A 231 -5.03 -19.89 15.09
CA TRP A 231 -6.24 -19.49 14.36
C TRP A 231 -6.82 -20.58 13.46
N VAL A 232 -6.07 -21.66 13.24
CA VAL A 232 -6.50 -22.81 12.42
C VAL A 232 -6.88 -24.02 13.27
N LYS A 233 -7.77 -24.85 12.76
CA LYS A 233 -8.23 -26.10 13.38
C LYS A 233 -7.82 -27.30 12.53
N ALA A 234 -7.73 -28.48 13.15
CA ALA A 234 -7.53 -29.72 12.41
C ALA A 234 -8.71 -29.95 11.44
N GLY A 235 -8.40 -30.23 10.17
CA GLY A 235 -9.35 -30.34 9.07
C GLY A 235 -9.50 -29.08 8.22
N ASP A 236 -8.97 -27.93 8.65
CA ASP A 236 -9.05 -26.69 7.87
C ASP A 236 -8.21 -26.78 6.59
N GLN A 237 -8.75 -26.25 5.49
CA GLN A 237 -8.01 -26.06 4.24
C GLN A 237 -7.22 -24.76 4.31
N VAL A 238 -5.91 -24.84 4.08
CA VAL A 238 -5.00 -23.71 4.06
C VAL A 238 -4.43 -23.50 2.66
N MET A 239 -4.27 -22.24 2.29
CA MET A 239 -3.59 -21.83 1.06
C MET A 239 -2.21 -21.25 1.43
N LYS A 240 -1.38 -21.02 0.40
CA LYS A 240 -0.13 -20.28 0.59
C LYS A 240 -0.42 -18.87 1.11
N GLY A 241 0.27 -18.49 2.19
CA GLY A 241 0.08 -17.21 2.87
C GLY A 241 -1.02 -17.22 3.94
N THR A 242 -1.74 -18.33 4.18
CA THR A 242 -2.73 -18.38 5.27
C THR A 242 -2.06 -18.20 6.62
N GLN A 243 -2.55 -17.23 7.41
CA GLN A 243 -2.07 -16.95 8.76
C GLN A 243 -2.49 -18.07 9.73
N LEU A 244 -1.52 -18.68 10.39
CA LEU A 244 -1.74 -19.84 11.28
C LEU A 244 -1.96 -19.43 12.74
N CYS A 245 -1.38 -18.32 13.16
CA CYS A 245 -1.44 -17.84 14.54
C CYS A 245 -1.70 -16.34 14.64
N GLU A 246 -2.07 -15.89 15.83
CA GLU A 246 -2.13 -14.49 16.20
C GLU A 246 -0.80 -13.77 15.93
N GLY A 247 -0.90 -12.55 15.42
CA GLY A 247 0.23 -11.67 15.16
C GLY A 247 0.07 -10.87 13.87
N ASN A 248 1.15 -10.21 13.50
CA ASN A 248 1.23 -9.32 12.35
C ASN A 248 1.96 -10.01 11.18
N LEU A 249 1.51 -9.78 9.94
CA LEU A 249 2.15 -10.38 8.77
C LEU A 249 3.41 -9.60 8.37
N ASP A 250 4.47 -10.33 8.06
CA ASP A 250 5.64 -9.80 7.38
C ASP A 250 5.30 -9.60 5.89
N LEU A 251 5.36 -8.35 5.44
CA LEU A 251 4.90 -8.00 4.10
C LEU A 251 5.78 -8.59 2.99
N GLU A 252 7.09 -8.75 3.21
CA GLU A 252 7.98 -9.32 2.19
C GLU A 252 7.73 -10.81 2.00
N GLU A 253 7.51 -11.53 3.10
CA GLU A 253 7.15 -12.95 3.07
C GLU A 253 5.75 -13.15 2.48
N TYR A 254 4.78 -12.36 2.94
CA TYR A 254 3.41 -12.42 2.45
C TYR A 254 3.32 -12.11 0.96
N PHE A 255 4.11 -11.15 0.46
CA PHE A 255 4.19 -10.86 -0.97
C PHE A 255 4.71 -12.04 -1.80
N LYS A 256 5.71 -12.78 -1.29
CA LYS A 256 6.24 -13.96 -1.98
C LYS A 256 5.24 -15.13 -2.02
N LEU A 257 4.41 -15.26 -0.98
CA LEU A 257 3.49 -16.39 -0.82
C LEU A 257 2.11 -16.14 -1.42
N ALA A 258 1.46 -15.02 -1.06
CA ALA A 258 0.09 -14.67 -1.46
C ALA A 258 0.03 -13.77 -2.70
N GLY A 259 1.14 -13.12 -3.06
CA GLY A 259 1.24 -12.26 -4.23
C GLY A 259 0.81 -10.80 -3.97
N ARG A 260 0.79 -10.02 -5.05
CA ARG A 260 0.62 -8.57 -5.03
C ARG A 260 -0.75 -8.12 -4.51
N GLU A 261 -1.82 -8.65 -5.09
CA GLU A 261 -3.18 -8.16 -4.82
C GLU A 261 -3.57 -8.37 -3.35
N GLU A 262 -3.29 -9.55 -2.80
CA GLU A 262 -3.57 -9.85 -1.39
C GLU A 262 -2.69 -9.05 -0.43
N THR A 263 -1.40 -8.84 -0.77
CA THR A 263 -0.52 -7.99 0.05
C THR A 263 -0.97 -6.54 0.07
N GLN A 264 -1.37 -6.00 -1.08
CA GLN A 264 -1.92 -4.64 -1.17
C GLN A 264 -3.22 -4.51 -0.36
N ARG A 265 -4.12 -5.50 -0.44
CA ARG A 265 -5.35 -5.54 0.36
C ARG A 265 -5.04 -5.57 1.86
N TYR A 266 -4.06 -6.39 2.27
CA TYR A 266 -3.63 -6.47 3.67
C TYR A 266 -3.09 -5.11 4.16
N ILE A 267 -2.20 -4.46 3.41
CA ILE A 267 -1.66 -3.13 3.76
C ILE A 267 -2.80 -2.11 3.95
N VAL A 268 -3.73 -2.03 3.00
CA VAL A 268 -4.86 -1.09 3.10
C VAL A 268 -5.73 -1.38 4.31
N LYS A 269 -6.09 -2.66 4.52
CA LYS A 269 -6.94 -3.10 5.63
C LYS A 269 -6.30 -2.82 6.99
N GLU A 270 -5.02 -3.11 7.14
CA GLU A 270 -4.30 -2.95 8.40
C GLU A 270 -4.09 -1.48 8.77
N VAL A 271 -3.71 -0.63 7.80
CA VAL A 271 -3.62 0.82 8.02
C VAL A 271 -5.00 1.40 8.34
N GLN A 272 -6.03 1.01 7.60
CA GLN A 272 -7.40 1.47 7.85
C GLN A 272 -7.90 1.07 9.25
N LYS A 273 -7.60 -0.16 9.71
CA LYS A 273 -7.95 -0.65 11.05
C LYS A 273 -7.37 0.25 12.15
N ILE A 274 -6.14 0.72 11.99
CA ILE A 274 -5.47 1.59 12.97
C ILE A 274 -6.13 2.97 13.03
N TYR A 275 -6.38 3.59 11.87
CA TYR A 275 -7.01 4.91 11.82
C TYR A 275 -8.48 4.87 12.28
N SER A 276 -9.26 3.90 11.80
CA SER A 276 -10.66 3.72 12.19
C SER A 276 -10.80 3.37 13.68
N GLY A 277 -9.92 2.52 14.22
CA GLY A 277 -9.89 2.21 15.66
C GLY A 277 -9.60 3.40 16.56
N GLN A 278 -9.02 4.48 16.02
CA GLN A 278 -8.75 5.73 16.73
C GLN A 278 -9.73 6.86 16.36
N GLY A 279 -10.80 6.53 15.64
CA GLY A 279 -11.84 7.48 15.25
C GLY A 279 -11.46 8.43 14.11
N ALA A 280 -10.37 8.16 13.38
CA ALA A 280 -10.00 8.91 12.18
C ALA A 280 -10.57 8.22 10.92
N SER A 281 -11.44 8.92 10.19
CA SER A 281 -12.00 8.44 8.92
C SER A 281 -11.12 8.85 7.75
N ILE A 282 -10.22 7.95 7.32
CA ILE A 282 -9.46 8.10 6.07
C ILE A 282 -10.15 7.27 4.99
N HIS A 283 -10.23 7.82 3.78
CA HIS A 283 -10.73 7.08 2.62
C HIS A 283 -9.62 6.19 2.03
N ASP A 284 -9.93 4.91 1.82
CA ASP A 284 -9.04 3.85 1.31
C ASP A 284 -8.19 4.30 0.09
N LYS A 285 -8.75 5.05 -0.87
CA LYS A 285 -8.03 5.60 -2.05
C LYS A 285 -6.71 6.33 -1.72
N HIS A 286 -6.61 6.99 -0.56
CA HIS A 286 -5.37 7.65 -0.15
C HIS A 286 -4.30 6.63 0.23
N ILE A 287 -4.67 5.61 1.02
CA ILE A 287 -3.79 4.50 1.40
C ILE A 287 -3.39 3.70 0.16
N GLU A 288 -4.34 3.45 -0.75
CA GLU A 288 -4.09 2.80 -2.04
C GLU A 288 -3.08 3.56 -2.90
N THR A 289 -3.12 4.89 -2.89
CA THR A 289 -2.16 5.73 -3.63
C THR A 289 -0.74 5.59 -3.09
N ILE A 290 -0.56 5.57 -1.75
CA ILE A 290 0.74 5.31 -1.13
C ILE A 290 1.19 3.87 -1.36
N CYS A 291 0.28 2.91 -1.17
CA CYS A 291 0.56 1.49 -1.37
C CYS A 291 0.99 1.21 -2.82
N ARG A 292 0.37 1.85 -3.83
CA ARG A 292 0.83 1.78 -5.23
C ARG A 292 2.32 2.14 -5.37
N ALA A 293 2.78 3.15 -4.64
CA ALA A 293 4.17 3.58 -4.71
C ALA A 293 5.15 2.57 -4.07
N MET A 294 4.73 1.83 -3.04
CA MET A 294 5.54 0.75 -2.44
C MET A 294 5.87 -0.39 -3.42
N PHE A 295 5.02 -0.61 -4.43
CA PHE A 295 5.18 -1.61 -5.51
C PHE A 295 5.67 -0.98 -6.84
N SER A 296 6.27 0.21 -6.79
CA SER A 296 6.68 0.97 -7.98
C SER A 296 8.11 0.65 -8.45
N ARG A 297 8.80 -0.32 -7.83
CA ARG A 297 10.20 -0.67 -8.12
C ARG A 297 10.33 -2.11 -8.59
N VAL A 298 11.30 -2.33 -9.46
CA VAL A 298 11.66 -3.66 -9.97
C VAL A 298 13.17 -3.85 -9.87
N ARG A 299 13.61 -5.08 -9.63
CA ARG A 299 15.02 -5.48 -9.70
C ARG A 299 15.27 -6.17 -11.03
N ILE A 300 16.24 -5.70 -11.80
CA ILE A 300 16.64 -6.35 -13.05
C ILE A 300 17.24 -7.71 -12.76
N LYS A 301 16.75 -8.75 -13.46
CA LYS A 301 17.31 -10.09 -13.43
C LYS A 301 18.23 -10.32 -14.63
N GLU A 302 17.73 -10.01 -15.82
CA GLU A 302 18.45 -10.15 -17.08
C GLU A 302 18.26 -8.86 -17.87
N SER A 303 19.36 -8.28 -18.34
CA SER A 303 19.37 -6.98 -19.00
C SER A 303 18.85 -7.02 -20.44
N GLY A 304 18.85 -8.19 -21.08
CA GLY A 304 18.55 -8.31 -22.52
C GLY A 304 19.44 -7.36 -23.33
N ASP A 305 18.84 -6.69 -24.31
CA ASP A 305 19.52 -5.69 -25.14
C ASP A 305 19.47 -4.25 -24.57
N SER A 306 19.07 -4.09 -23.30
CA SER A 306 19.03 -2.79 -22.64
C SER A 306 20.37 -2.38 -22.04
N LEU A 307 20.48 -1.11 -21.64
CA LEU A 307 21.63 -0.57 -20.90
C LEU A 307 21.55 -0.82 -19.39
N PHE A 308 20.55 -1.56 -18.91
CA PHE A 308 20.42 -1.79 -17.48
C PHE A 308 21.44 -2.78 -16.95
N VAL A 309 21.75 -2.66 -15.66
CA VAL A 309 22.67 -3.58 -14.97
C VAL A 309 21.86 -4.62 -14.20
N GLU A 310 22.28 -5.89 -14.27
CA GLU A 310 21.68 -6.96 -13.48
C GLU A 310 21.79 -6.68 -11.97
N GLY A 311 20.70 -6.90 -11.25
CA GLY A 311 20.58 -6.56 -9.83
C GLY A 311 20.25 -5.10 -9.53
N GLU A 312 20.28 -4.20 -10.52
CA GLU A 312 19.88 -2.81 -10.35
C GLU A 312 18.39 -2.69 -10.00
N ILE A 313 18.06 -1.74 -9.11
CA ILE A 313 16.68 -1.40 -8.78
C ILE A 313 16.29 -0.14 -9.54
N ILE A 314 15.29 -0.26 -10.40
CA ILE A 314 14.77 0.84 -11.21
C ILE A 314 13.26 1.02 -11.02
N GLU A 315 12.73 2.13 -11.50
CA GLU A 315 11.29 2.35 -11.52
C GLU A 315 10.58 1.40 -12.48
N ARG A 316 9.44 0.85 -12.05
CA ARG A 316 8.59 -0.02 -12.87
C ARG A 316 8.10 0.69 -14.13
N ALA A 317 7.89 2.01 -14.08
CA ALA A 317 7.50 2.80 -15.24
C ALA A 317 8.60 2.77 -16.32
N THR A 318 9.84 3.08 -15.94
CA THR A 318 11.02 3.05 -16.82
C THR A 318 11.25 1.66 -17.40
N PHE A 319 11.14 0.61 -16.59
CA PHE A 319 11.22 -0.79 -17.07
C PHE A 319 10.18 -1.10 -18.16
N LEU A 320 8.93 -0.69 -17.95
CA LEU A 320 7.84 -0.92 -18.91
C LEU A 320 7.98 -0.06 -20.17
N GLU A 321 8.51 1.15 -20.06
CA GLU A 321 8.83 2.03 -21.20
C GLU A 321 9.93 1.39 -22.06
N GLU A 322 11.03 0.95 -21.45
CA GLU A 322 12.15 0.34 -22.15
C GLU A 322 11.74 -0.96 -22.86
N ASN A 323 11.00 -1.83 -22.18
CA ASN A 323 10.51 -3.06 -22.79
C ASN A 323 9.54 -2.83 -23.96
N LYS A 324 8.77 -1.74 -23.93
CA LYS A 324 7.95 -1.34 -25.08
C LYS A 324 8.80 -0.86 -26.26
N LEU A 325 9.94 -0.21 -26.00
CA LEU A 325 10.87 0.23 -27.03
C LEU A 325 11.61 -0.95 -27.65
N LEU A 326 12.19 -1.83 -26.84
CA LEU A 326 12.89 -3.04 -27.30
C LEU A 326 11.98 -3.95 -28.11
N GLN A 327 10.72 -4.10 -27.69
CA GLN A 327 9.73 -4.86 -28.45
C GLN A 327 9.44 -4.28 -29.83
N LYS A 328 9.47 -2.94 -30.00
CA LYS A 328 9.28 -2.31 -31.31
C LYS A 328 10.49 -2.47 -32.23
N LEU A 329 11.65 -2.72 -31.64
CA LEU A 329 12.92 -2.94 -32.35
C LEU A 329 13.23 -4.43 -32.55
N ASP A 330 12.30 -5.33 -32.21
CA ASP A 330 12.47 -6.79 -32.22
C ASP A 330 13.72 -7.27 -31.48
N LYS A 331 14.04 -6.60 -30.36
CA LYS A 331 15.18 -6.88 -29.48
C LYS A 331 14.80 -7.71 -28.25
N GLU A 332 15.80 -8.28 -27.59
CA GLU A 332 15.61 -9.05 -26.36
C GLU A 332 15.12 -8.16 -25.22
N LYS A 333 14.01 -8.56 -24.59
CA LYS A 333 13.37 -7.83 -23.50
C LYS A 333 14.14 -8.00 -22.19
N VAL A 334 14.08 -6.96 -21.37
CA VAL A 334 14.58 -6.97 -20.00
C VAL A 334 13.66 -7.81 -19.13
N GLN A 335 14.23 -8.71 -18.33
CA GLN A 335 13.49 -9.43 -17.29
C GLN A 335 13.75 -8.80 -15.94
N ALA A 336 12.69 -8.61 -15.14
CA ALA A 336 12.81 -8.02 -13.81
C ALA A 336 11.86 -8.69 -12.81
N GLN A 337 12.23 -8.61 -11.54
CA GLN A 337 11.43 -9.03 -10.40
C GLN A 337 10.74 -7.82 -9.77
N GLU A 338 9.41 -7.87 -9.59
CA GLU A 338 8.72 -6.86 -8.79
C GLU A 338 9.21 -6.90 -7.33
N LEU A 339 9.41 -5.72 -6.76
CA LEU A 339 9.81 -5.56 -5.36
C LEU A 339 8.71 -4.87 -4.57
N LEU A 340 8.55 -5.29 -3.32
CA LEU A 340 7.91 -4.49 -2.29
C LEU A 340 9.00 -3.76 -1.50
N LEU A 341 8.99 -2.43 -1.52
CA LEU A 341 9.94 -1.61 -0.77
C LEU A 341 9.21 -0.64 0.14
N GLY A 342 9.79 -0.40 1.33
CA GLY A 342 9.36 0.67 2.22
C GLY A 342 9.52 2.05 1.58
N ILE A 343 8.70 3.00 2.02
CA ILE A 343 8.62 4.35 1.45
C ILE A 343 9.99 5.05 1.40
N SER A 344 10.84 4.91 2.44
CA SER A 344 12.16 5.54 2.43
C SER A 344 13.08 4.98 1.32
N LYS A 345 13.04 3.67 1.07
CA LYS A 345 13.81 3.03 -0.03
C LYS A 345 13.26 3.40 -1.41
N VAL A 346 11.94 3.58 -1.54
CA VAL A 346 11.31 4.04 -2.79
C VAL A 346 11.75 5.47 -3.13
N ALA A 347 11.75 6.37 -2.14
CA ALA A 347 12.16 7.76 -2.32
C ALA A 347 13.64 7.90 -2.73
N LEU A 348 14.53 7.04 -2.23
CA LEU A 348 15.95 7.04 -2.60
C LEU A 348 16.25 6.45 -3.99
N THR A 349 15.28 5.76 -4.59
CA THR A 349 15.42 5.07 -5.89
C THR A 349 14.61 5.73 -7.01
N THR A 350 14.24 7.01 -6.85
CA THR A 350 13.61 7.79 -7.92
C THR A 350 14.58 8.06 -9.07
N GLU A 351 14.05 8.20 -10.30
CA GLU A 351 14.84 8.55 -11.50
C GLU A 351 15.53 9.91 -11.35
N SER A 352 14.87 10.85 -10.67
CA SER A 352 15.32 12.22 -10.47
C SER A 352 16.32 12.30 -9.32
N PHE A 353 17.60 12.55 -9.65
CA PHE A 353 18.62 12.70 -8.62
C PHE A 353 18.40 13.98 -7.78
N LEU A 354 17.75 15.01 -8.32
CA LEU A 354 17.42 16.23 -7.58
C LEU A 354 16.37 15.97 -6.50
N SER A 355 15.33 15.18 -6.82
CA SER A 355 14.33 14.77 -5.84
C SER A 355 14.94 13.85 -4.79
N ALA A 356 15.71 12.84 -5.20
CA ALA A 356 16.38 11.92 -4.27
C ALA A 356 17.33 12.68 -3.31
N ALA A 357 18.14 13.61 -3.83
CA ALA A 357 19.10 14.37 -3.05
C ALA A 357 18.44 15.30 -2.01
N SER A 358 17.20 15.74 -2.26
CA SER A 358 16.41 16.55 -1.31
C SER A 358 15.85 15.76 -0.13
N PHE A 359 15.77 14.43 -0.25
CA PHE A 359 15.22 13.56 0.77
C PHE A 359 16.23 13.24 1.87
N GLN A 360 17.22 12.40 1.55
CA GLN A 360 18.27 11.89 2.45
C GLN A 360 19.54 11.51 1.67
N GLU A 361 20.64 11.28 2.39
CA GLU A 361 21.92 10.80 1.82
C GLU A 361 22.45 11.65 0.63
N THR A 362 22.26 12.98 0.70
CA THR A 362 22.54 13.93 -0.39
C THR A 362 23.90 13.71 -1.07
N SER A 363 24.99 13.61 -0.29
CA SER A 363 26.33 13.40 -0.83
C SER A 363 26.45 12.12 -1.65
N ARG A 364 25.86 11.02 -1.17
CA ARG A 364 25.89 9.72 -1.85
C ARG A 364 25.13 9.78 -3.17
N VAL A 365 23.96 10.42 -3.17
CA VAL A 365 23.12 10.59 -4.38
C VAL A 365 23.85 11.41 -5.43
N LEU A 366 24.45 12.54 -5.06
CA LEU A 366 25.13 13.43 -6.00
C LEU A 366 26.43 12.82 -6.56
N ILE A 367 27.20 12.13 -5.74
CA ILE A 367 28.41 11.41 -6.20
C ILE A 367 28.03 10.36 -7.23
N ARG A 368 27.00 9.55 -6.95
CA ARG A 368 26.51 8.52 -7.88
C ARG A 368 26.01 9.13 -9.19
N ALA A 369 25.19 10.19 -9.13
CA ALA A 369 24.69 10.87 -10.32
C ALA A 369 25.83 11.46 -11.18
N SER A 370 26.88 11.98 -10.55
CA SER A 370 28.06 12.52 -11.24
C SER A 370 28.88 11.42 -11.92
N LEU A 371 29.05 10.26 -11.27
CA LEU A 371 29.76 9.10 -11.84
C LEU A 371 28.99 8.48 -13.02
N GLU A 372 27.66 8.44 -12.94
CA GLU A 372 26.79 7.89 -14.00
C GLU A 372 26.54 8.89 -15.14
N GLY A 373 26.89 10.18 -14.97
CA GLY A 373 26.54 11.23 -15.93
C GLY A 373 25.03 11.41 -16.08
N LYS A 374 24.27 11.26 -14.98
CA LYS A 374 22.80 11.27 -15.01
C LYS A 374 22.23 12.62 -15.40
N GLU A 375 21.22 12.58 -16.27
CA GLU A 375 20.42 13.75 -16.66
C GLU A 375 19.05 13.72 -15.97
N ASP A 376 18.64 14.86 -15.39
CA ASP A 376 17.32 15.00 -14.75
C ASP A 376 16.30 15.55 -15.75
N LYS A 377 15.20 14.81 -15.95
CA LYS A 377 14.14 15.17 -16.90
C LYS A 377 13.09 16.14 -16.33
N LEU A 378 13.21 16.53 -15.06
CA LEU A 378 12.33 17.50 -14.38
C LEU A 378 10.83 17.15 -14.53
N ARG A 379 10.50 15.86 -14.38
CA ARG A 379 9.13 15.34 -14.58
C ARG A 379 8.23 15.48 -13.36
N GLY A 380 8.82 15.51 -12.16
CA GLY A 380 8.09 15.55 -10.91
C GLY A 380 7.85 16.97 -10.41
N LEU A 381 7.20 17.07 -9.26
CA LEU A 381 6.92 18.35 -8.62
C LEU A 381 8.19 18.97 -8.02
N LYS A 382 9.02 18.14 -7.38
CA LYS A 382 10.13 18.63 -6.54
C LYS A 382 11.26 19.24 -7.35
N GLU A 383 11.63 18.63 -8.46
CA GLU A 383 12.76 19.11 -9.27
C GLU A 383 12.43 20.49 -9.85
N ASN A 384 11.19 20.68 -10.27
CA ASN A 384 10.70 21.96 -10.76
C ASN A 384 10.70 23.01 -9.65
N VAL A 385 10.25 22.66 -8.44
CA VAL A 385 10.33 23.58 -7.28
C VAL A 385 11.78 23.95 -6.95
N ILE A 386 12.70 22.97 -6.93
CA ILE A 386 14.12 23.20 -6.60
C ILE A 386 14.79 24.15 -7.60
N ILE A 387 14.49 24.01 -8.90
CA ILE A 387 15.07 24.85 -9.96
C ILE A 387 14.28 26.16 -10.16
N GLY A 388 13.12 26.33 -9.51
CA GLY A 388 12.27 27.52 -9.68
C GLY A 388 11.48 27.55 -10.99
N LYS A 389 11.17 26.38 -11.57
CA LYS A 389 10.27 26.21 -12.71
C LYS A 389 8.83 25.95 -12.26
N LEU A 390 7.88 26.15 -13.18
CA LEU A 390 6.49 25.75 -12.98
C LEU A 390 6.39 24.24 -12.73
N ILE A 391 5.55 23.87 -11.76
CA ILE A 391 5.29 22.47 -11.43
C ILE A 391 4.37 21.81 -12.49
N PRO A 392 4.56 20.52 -12.80
CA PRO A 392 3.73 19.78 -13.77
C PRO A 392 2.38 19.33 -13.17
N ALA A 393 1.64 20.26 -12.53
CA ALA A 393 0.35 19.99 -11.91
C ALA A 393 -0.59 21.20 -11.97
N GLY A 394 -1.88 20.95 -11.76
CA GLY A 394 -2.94 21.96 -11.78
C GLY A 394 -3.12 22.60 -13.15
N LYS A 395 -3.25 23.93 -13.18
CA LYS A 395 -3.49 24.71 -14.42
C LYS A 395 -2.36 24.56 -15.44
N GLU A 396 -1.13 24.34 -14.97
CA GLU A 396 0.07 24.20 -15.80
C GLU A 396 0.30 22.79 -16.33
N PHE A 397 -0.59 21.84 -16.04
CA PHE A 397 -0.48 20.48 -16.57
C PHE A 397 -0.60 20.43 -18.10
N GLY A 398 -1.47 21.27 -18.68
CA GLY A 398 -1.71 21.30 -20.12
C GLY A 398 -0.64 22.05 -20.94
N SER A 399 0.23 22.86 -20.32
CA SER A 399 1.23 23.67 -21.03
C SER A 399 2.51 22.90 -21.38
N ARG A 400 2.62 21.61 -21.00
CA ARG A 400 3.83 20.78 -21.16
C ARG A 400 3.62 19.42 -21.86
N ILE A 401 2.41 19.13 -22.36
CA ILE A 401 2.13 17.88 -23.11
C ILE A 401 2.67 17.97 -24.53
#